data_AF-A0A3E0KT66-F1
#
_entry.id   AF-A0A3E0KT66-F1
#
_cell.length_a   1.000
_cell.length_b   1.000
_cell.length_c   1.000
_cell.angle_alpha   90.00
_cell.angle_beta   90.00
_cell.angle_gamma   90.00
#
_symmetry.space_group_name_H-M   'P 1'
#
loop_
_entity.id
_entity.type
_entity.pdbx_description
1 polymer ?
#
loop_
_entity_poly.entity_id
_entity_poly.type
_entity_poly.pdbx_seq_one_letter_code
_entity_poly.pdbx_strand_id
1 'polypeptide(L)'
;MRIHAGFGVMVIALARWLGFDAVRLAVVMLTVGAVIGAEWLNTAIERAVDLVTTRPHPLARLAKDLAAGAVLWFGLVAVVVGVLLFGPYLPDLPALIARSSPGRLAEVGAMLAVGLALVFTGIRR
;
A
#
# COMPACT_ATOMS: atom_id res chain seq x y z
N MET A 1 2.45 9.19 -2.68
CA MET A 1 3.73 8.56 -2.24
C MET A 1 3.83 8.26 -0.74
N ARG A 2 3.91 9.28 0.14
CA ARG A 2 4.06 9.04 1.60
C ARG A 2 2.90 8.26 2.21
N ILE A 3 1.70 8.45 1.65
CA ILE A 3 0.49 7.71 2.01
C ILE A 3 0.64 6.21 1.73
N HIS A 4 1.02 5.81 0.51
CA HIS A 4 1.22 4.39 0.16
C HIS A 4 2.39 3.76 0.91
N ALA A 5 3.48 4.51 1.15
CA ALA A 5 4.58 4.04 1.99
C ALA A 5 4.12 3.81 3.45
N GLY A 6 3.32 4.73 4.00
CA GLY A 6 2.74 4.59 5.34
C GLY A 6 1.84 3.36 5.46
N PHE A 7 0.93 3.15 4.51
CA PHE A 7 0.11 1.93 4.47
C PHE A 7 0.95 0.65 4.31
N GLY A 8 2.00 0.69 3.48
CA GLY A 8 2.93 -0.44 3.34
C GLY A 8 3.57 -0.85 4.66
N VAL A 9 4.07 0.12 5.44
CA VAL A 9 4.63 -0.12 6.78
C VAL A 9 3.60 -0.77 7.71
N MET A 10 2.36 -0.26 7.72
CA MET A 10 1.29 -0.81 8.57
C MET A 10 0.94 -2.25 8.21
N VAL A 11 0.82 -2.55 6.92
CA VAL A 11 0.44 -3.90 6.44
C VAL A 11 1.55 -4.92 6.72
N ILE A 12 2.82 -4.53 6.55
CA ILE A 12 3.97 -5.40 6.87
C ILE A 12 4.05 -5.67 8.38
N ALA A 13 3.85 -4.64 9.20
CA ALA A 13 3.82 -4.78 10.66
C ALA A 13 2.72 -5.73 11.12
N LEU A 14 1.51 -5.58 10.54
CA LEU A 14 0.39 -6.45 10.83
C LEU A 14 0.66 -7.90 10.40
N ALA A 15 1.22 -8.11 9.19
CA ALA A 15 1.57 -9.44 8.69
C ALA A 15 2.59 -10.15 9.62
N ARG A 16 3.62 -9.43 10.08
CA ARG A 16 4.59 -9.96 11.03
C ARG A 16 3.95 -10.32 12.37
N TRP A 17 3.05 -9.48 12.87
CA TRP A 17 2.37 -9.75 14.14
C TRP A 17 1.40 -10.94 14.08
N LEU A 18 0.74 -11.14 12.94
CA LEU A 18 -0.08 -12.32 12.68
C LEU A 18 0.73 -13.60 12.44
N GLY A 19 2.07 -13.51 12.45
CA GLY A 19 2.95 -14.66 12.28
C GLY A 19 2.95 -15.22 10.87
N PHE A 20 2.81 -14.37 9.84
CA PHE A 20 2.89 -14.81 8.45
C PHE A 20 4.23 -15.46 8.16
N ASP A 21 4.19 -16.55 7.39
CA ASP A 21 5.39 -17.21 6.89
C ASP A 21 6.06 -16.38 5.78
N ALA A 22 7.25 -16.82 5.35
CA ALA A 22 8.05 -16.11 4.36
C ALA A 22 7.29 -15.90 3.03
N VAL A 23 6.48 -16.87 2.62
CA VAL A 23 5.72 -16.81 1.36
C VAL A 23 4.61 -15.75 1.45
N ARG A 24 3.78 -15.77 2.51
CA ARG A 24 2.73 -14.76 2.68
C ARG A 24 3.32 -13.36 2.83
N LEU A 25 4.45 -13.24 3.53
CA LEU A 25 5.15 -11.97 3.64
C LEU A 25 5.69 -11.49 2.28
N ALA A 26 6.28 -12.38 1.48
CA ALA A 26 6.73 -12.05 0.13
C ALA A 26 5.58 -11.59 -0.77
N VAL A 27 4.41 -12.24 -0.70
CA VAL A 27 3.20 -11.81 -1.43
C VAL A 27 2.79 -10.40 -1.00
N VAL A 28 2.69 -10.13 0.31
CA VAL A 28 2.37 -8.78 0.83
C VAL A 28 3.37 -7.74 0.31
N MET A 29 4.68 -8.03 0.38
CA MET A 29 5.74 -7.12 -0.06
C MET A 29 5.63 -6.83 -1.57
N LEU A 30 5.40 -7.85 -2.38
CA LEU A 30 5.21 -7.70 -3.83
C LEU A 30 3.96 -6.91 -4.16
N THR A 31 2.85 -7.14 -3.46
CA THR A 31 1.59 -6.41 -3.65
C THR A 31 1.73 -4.94 -3.29
N VAL A 32 2.32 -4.61 -2.14
CA VAL A 32 2.59 -3.21 -1.74
C VAL A 32 3.56 -2.56 -2.73
N GLY A 33 4.62 -3.27 -3.12
CA GLY A 33 5.59 -2.80 -4.10
C GLY A 33 4.96 -2.50 -5.46
N ALA A 34 4.03 -3.34 -5.92
CA ALA A 34 3.32 -3.13 -7.18
C ALA A 34 2.45 -1.88 -7.18
N VAL A 35 1.72 -1.60 -6.09
CA VAL A 35 0.90 -0.37 -5.96
C VAL A 35 1.80 0.88 -5.98
N ILE A 36 2.90 0.87 -5.22
CA ILE A 36 3.84 2.00 -5.19
C ILE A 36 4.51 2.18 -6.56
N GLY A 37 4.92 1.08 -7.20
CA GLY A 37 5.52 1.10 -8.53
C GLY A 37 4.56 1.64 -9.60
N ALA A 38 3.29 1.26 -9.54
CA ALA A 38 2.27 1.77 -10.45
C ALA A 38 2.08 3.28 -10.29
N GLU A 39 2.04 3.78 -9.06
CA GLU A 39 1.92 5.21 -8.76
C GLU A 39 3.16 6.01 -9.25
N TRP A 40 4.36 5.46 -9.08
CA TRP A 40 5.58 6.04 -9.65
C TRP A 40 5.55 6.08 -11.16
N LEU A 41 5.12 5.00 -11.81
CA LEU A 41 5.00 4.95 -13.26
C LEU A 41 3.95 5.94 -13.76
N ASN A 42 2.82 6.09 -13.06
CA ASN A 42 1.81 7.09 -13.37
C ASN A 42 2.39 8.51 -13.33
N THR A 43 3.10 8.85 -12.26
CA THR A 43 3.77 10.16 -12.15
C THR A 43 4.81 10.35 -13.26
N ALA A 44 5.61 9.32 -13.56
CA ALA A 44 6.64 9.40 -14.61
C ALA A 44 6.03 9.62 -15.99
N ILE A 45 4.95 8.90 -16.33
CA ILE A 45 4.21 9.06 -17.58
C ILE A 45 3.60 10.46 -17.65
N GLU A 46 2.97 10.93 -16.57
CA GLU A 46 2.37 12.27 -16.53
C GLU A 46 3.42 13.36 -16.84
N ARG A 47 4.59 13.30 -16.19
CA ARG A 47 5.67 14.27 -16.42
C ARG A 47 6.32 14.13 -17.80
N ALA A 48 6.47 12.91 -18.31
CA ALA A 48 6.99 12.70 -19.66
C ALA A 48 6.03 13.27 -20.71
N VAL A 49 4.73 13.07 -20.55
CA VAL A 49 3.69 13.63 -21.42
C VAL A 49 3.66 15.15 -21.32
N ASP A 50 3.72 15.73 -20.12
CA ASP A 50 3.74 17.19 -19.92
C ASP A 50 4.99 17.86 -20.50
N LEU A 51 6.12 17.16 -20.50
CA LEU A 51 7.37 17.66 -21.10
C LEU A 51 7.26 17.79 -22.62
N VAL A 52 6.59 16.85 -23.28
CA VAL A 52 6.53 16.81 -24.76
C VAL A 52 5.29 17.49 -25.34
N THR A 53 4.25 17.72 -24.54
CA THR A 53 2.96 18.22 -25.03
C THR A 53 2.68 19.63 -24.53
N THR A 54 2.61 20.61 -25.45
CA THR A 54 2.31 22.02 -25.11
C THR A 54 0.83 22.40 -25.27
N ARG A 55 0.04 21.54 -25.92
CA ARG A 55 -1.41 21.72 -26.13
C ARG A 55 -2.14 20.39 -25.91
N PRO A 56 -3.44 20.40 -25.56
CA PRO A 56 -4.20 19.17 -25.37
C PRO A 56 -4.12 18.25 -26.60
N HIS A 57 -3.70 16.99 -26.41
CA HIS A 57 -3.59 15.99 -27.47
C HIS A 57 -4.36 14.71 -27.08
N PRO A 58 -5.18 14.13 -27.97
CA PRO A 58 -5.98 12.94 -27.64
C PRO A 58 -5.14 11.76 -27.12
N LEU A 59 -3.99 11.49 -27.74
CA LEU A 59 -3.07 10.43 -27.30
C LEU A 59 -2.42 10.72 -25.94
N ALA A 60 -2.13 12.00 -25.64
CA ALA A 60 -1.57 12.40 -24.35
C ALA A 60 -2.58 12.15 -23.23
N ARG A 61 -3.86 12.45 -23.49
CA ARG A 61 -4.95 12.14 -22.57
C ARG A 61 -5.09 10.63 -22.35
N LEU A 62 -5.12 9.84 -23.43
CA LEU A 62 -5.21 8.39 -23.34
C LEU A 62 -4.05 7.78 -22.53
N ALA A 63 -2.82 8.24 -22.74
CA ALA A 63 -1.65 7.76 -21.99
C ALA A 63 -1.79 8.03 -20.48
N LYS A 64 -2.24 9.23 -20.09
CA LYS A 64 -2.50 9.59 -18.69
C LYS A 64 -3.66 8.77 -18.10
N ASP A 65 -4.75 8.60 -18.85
CA ASP A 65 -5.92 7.84 -18.40
C ASP A 65 -5.56 6.35 -18.17
N LEU A 66 -4.76 5.74 -19.05
CA LEU A 66 -4.27 4.38 -18.88
C LEU A 66 -3.33 4.23 -17.68
N ALA A 67 -2.46 5.22 -17.45
CA ALA A 67 -1.55 5.21 -16.32
C ALA A 67 -2.31 5.30 -14.97
N ALA A 68 -3.32 6.17 -14.88
CA ALA A 68 -4.21 6.24 -13.73
C ALA A 68 -5.04 4.94 -13.58
N GLY A 69 -5.50 4.36 -14.69
CA GLY A 69 -6.19 3.07 -14.70
C GLY A 69 -5.34 1.92 -14.15
N ALA A 70 -4.04 1.92 -14.44
CA ALA A 70 -3.11 0.93 -13.88
C ALA A 70 -3.00 1.05 -12.35
N VAL A 71 -2.89 2.27 -11.82
CA VAL A 71 -2.88 2.50 -10.35
C VAL A 71 -4.14 1.94 -9.70
N LEU A 72 -5.31 2.22 -10.29
CA LEU A 72 -6.59 1.71 -9.79
C LEU A 72 -6.63 0.17 -9.80
N TRP A 73 -6.16 -0.45 -10.88
CA TRP A 73 -6.11 -1.90 -11.01
C TRP A 73 -5.23 -2.55 -9.94
N PHE A 74 -4.01 -2.03 -9.75
CA PHE A 74 -3.11 -2.53 -8.70
C PHE A 74 -3.69 -2.30 -7.30
N GLY A 75 -4.39 -1.18 -7.07
CA GLY A 75 -5.11 -0.93 -5.83
C GLY A 75 -6.20 -1.96 -5.55
N LEU A 76 -7.00 -2.31 -6.55
CA LEU A 76 -8.04 -3.34 -6.44
C LEU A 76 -7.44 -4.72 -6.13
N VAL A 77 -6.39 -5.11 -6.86
CA VAL A 77 -5.67 -6.37 -6.61
C VAL A 77 -5.12 -6.40 -5.18
N ALA A 78 -4.58 -5.28 -4.69
CA ALA A 78 -4.07 -5.19 -3.32
C ALA A 78 -5.16 -5.40 -2.27
N VAL A 79 -6.37 -4.86 -2.50
CA VAL A 79 -7.52 -5.13 -1.62
C VAL A 79 -7.87 -6.61 -1.60
N VAL A 80 -7.97 -7.25 -2.77
CA VAL A 80 -8.27 -8.69 -2.87
C VAL A 80 -7.24 -9.54 -2.15
N VAL A 81 -5.94 -9.29 -2.39
CA VAL A 81 -4.85 -9.97 -1.69
C VAL A 81 -4.93 -9.75 -0.19
N GLY A 82 -5.22 -8.51 0.24
CA GLY A 82 -5.43 -8.17 1.65
C GLY A 82 -6.54 -9.00 2.29
N VAL A 83 -7.70 -9.10 1.63
CA VAL A 83 -8.82 -9.92 2.13
C VAL A 83 -8.44 -11.40 2.21
N LEU A 84 -7.76 -11.94 1.20
CA LEU A 84 -7.38 -13.36 1.18
C LEU A 84 -6.36 -13.71 2.27
N LEU A 85 -5.38 -12.85 2.52
CA LEU A 85 -4.32 -13.12 3.49
C LEU A 85 -4.71 -12.78 4.93
N PHE A 86 -5.38 -11.64 5.15
CA PHE A 86 -5.71 -11.15 6.48
C PHE A 86 -7.13 -11.56 6.94
N GLY A 87 -8.05 -11.78 6.01
CA GLY A 87 -9.45 -12.13 6.29
C GLY A 87 -9.62 -13.31 7.26
N PRO A 88 -8.88 -14.44 7.10
CA PRO A 88 -8.98 -15.57 8.02
C PRO A 88 -8.64 -15.25 9.48
N TYR A 89 -7.87 -14.19 9.73
CA TYR A 89 -7.43 -13.80 11.07
C TYR A 89 -8.40 -12.82 11.77
N LEU A 90 -9.36 -12.23 11.04
CA LEU A 90 -10.28 -11.23 11.60
C LEU A 90 -11.14 -11.75 12.76
N PRO A 91 -11.72 -12.97 12.71
CA PRO A 91 -12.55 -13.48 13.80
C PRO A 91 -11.75 -13.70 15.10
N ASP A 92 -10.50 -14.15 14.98
CA ASP A 92 -9.64 -14.48 16.12
C ASP A 92 -8.87 -13.27 16.68
N LEU A 93 -9.00 -12.11 16.04
CA LEU A 93 -8.26 -10.90 16.38
C LEU A 93 -8.40 -10.48 17.85
N PRO A 94 -9.60 -10.45 18.47
CA PRO A 94 -9.74 -10.07 19.89
C PRO A 94 -8.98 -11.01 20.80
N ALA A 95 -9.00 -12.31 20.48
CA ALA A 95 -8.34 -13.33 21.26
C ALA A 95 -6.81 -13.28 21.08
N LEU A 96 -6.33 -12.94 19.89
CA LEU A 96 -4.90 -12.74 19.62
C LEU A 96 -4.35 -11.52 20.37
N ILE A 97 -5.12 -10.43 20.44
CA ILE A 97 -4.74 -9.22 21.21
C ILE A 97 -4.65 -9.56 22.69
N ALA A 98 -5.68 -10.22 23.26
CA ALA A 98 -5.72 -10.59 24.66
C ALA A 98 -4.57 -11.52 25.11
N ARG A 99 -4.04 -12.34 24.19
CA ARG A 99 -2.93 -13.28 24.44
C ARG A 99 -1.55 -12.71 24.10
N SER A 100 -1.47 -11.55 23.46
CA SER A 100 -0.19 -10.95 23.04
C SER A 100 0.57 -10.35 24.23
N SER A 101 1.89 -10.56 24.29
CA SER A 101 2.71 -9.94 25.32
C SER A 101 2.73 -8.40 25.18
N PRO A 102 2.87 -7.65 26.29
CA PRO A 102 2.92 -6.18 26.24
C PRO A 102 4.00 -5.65 25.29
N GLY A 103 5.16 -6.32 25.23
CA GLY A 103 6.25 -5.95 24.32
C GLY A 103 5.88 -6.10 22.84
N ARG A 104 5.17 -7.18 22.46
CA ARG A 104 4.68 -7.36 21.08
C ARG A 104 3.62 -6.32 20.70
N LEU A 105 2.73 -5.98 21.62
CA LEU A 105 1.72 -4.94 21.40
C LEU A 105 2.38 -3.56 21.23
N ALA A 106 3.42 -3.26 22.01
CA ALA A 106 4.19 -2.03 21.88
C ALA A 106 4.92 -1.93 20.53
N GLU A 107 5.53 -3.02 20.05
CA GLU A 107 6.20 -3.08 18.74
C GLU A 107 5.22 -2.78 17.60
N VAL A 108 4.08 -3.45 17.58
CA VAL A 108 3.04 -3.23 16.55
C VAL A 108 2.47 -1.82 16.65
N GLY A 109 2.18 -1.34 17.86
CA GLY A 109 1.67 0.01 18.09
C GLY A 109 2.64 1.07 17.56
N ALA A 110 3.94 0.90 17.79
CA ALA A 110 4.98 1.79 17.26
C ALA A 110 5.01 1.78 15.72
N MET A 111 4.96 0.60 15.10
CA MET A 111 4.95 0.50 13.63
C MET A 111 3.68 1.10 13.01
N LEU A 112 2.52 0.90 13.62
CA LEU A 112 1.26 1.53 13.20
C LEU A 112 1.33 3.06 13.35
N ALA A 113 1.92 3.57 14.43
CA ALA A 113 2.11 5.00 14.63
C ALA A 113 3.04 5.62 13.57
N VAL A 114 4.14 4.95 13.22
CA VAL A 114 5.04 5.37 12.14
C VAL A 114 4.29 5.40 10.81
N GLY A 115 3.55 4.34 10.49
CA GLY A 115 2.74 4.29 9.27
C GLY A 115 1.70 5.41 9.20
N LEU A 116 1.00 5.67 10.31
CA LEU A 116 0.01 6.74 10.43
C LEU A 116 0.64 8.13 10.26
N ALA A 117 1.82 8.36 10.85
CA ALA A 117 2.56 9.61 10.69
C ALA A 117 2.98 9.85 9.22
N LEU A 118 3.40 8.81 8.51
CA LEU A 118 3.71 8.87 7.08
C LEU A 118 2.47 9.19 6.23
N VAL A 119 1.31 8.65 6.60
CA VAL A 119 0.03 8.99 5.95
C VAL A 119 -0.33 10.47 6.20
N PHE A 120 -0.33 10.93 7.46
CA PHE A 120 -0.70 12.32 7.79
C PHE A 120 0.24 13.36 7.17
N THR A 121 1.55 13.10 7.17
CA THR A 121 2.52 13.99 6.49
C THR A 121 2.38 13.97 4.97
N GLY A 122 1.74 12.95 4.41
CA GLY A 122 1.39 12.86 3.00
C GLY A 122 0.10 13.60 2.62
N ILE A 123 -0.86 13.76 3.55
CA ILE A 123 -2.15 14.42 3.33
C ILE A 123 -2.06 15.96 3.48
N ARG A 124 -1.12 16.47 4.28
CA ARG A 124 -0.97 17.92 4.57
C ARG A 124 -0.27 18.73 3.45
N ARG A 125 -0.15 18.21 2.23
CA ARG A 125 0.40 18.91 1.05
C ARG A 125 -0.55 18.76 -0.11
#